data_AF-G7TI55-F1
#
_entry.id   AF-G7TI55-F1
#
_cell.length_a   1.000
_cell.length_b   1.000
_cell.length_c   1.000
_cell.angle_alpha   90.00
_cell.angle_beta   90.00
_cell.angle_gamma   90.00
#
_symmetry.space_group_name_H-M   'P 1'
#
loop_
_entity.id
_entity.type
_entity.pdbx_description
1 polymer ?
#
loop_
_entity_poly.entity_id
_entity_poly.type
_entity_poly.pdbx_seq_one_letter_code
_entity_poly.pdbx_strand_id
1 'polypeptide(L)'
;MTQYTTVELHGLLAERYRGHPIHVELIDGLEPAINLTLADHGDMQIQVAASGSQVFVSTLLAHAEHVNDRAAFNDACLRLNPLNPLSNLGLVQVDGEDRYVVFGELSASSTLDQIDEEIQTLAANTLEAAESLKPFFS
;
A
#
# COMPACT_ATOMS: atom_id res chain seq x y z
N MET A 1 17.12 18.02 7.62
CA MET A 1 16.32 17.04 6.86
C MET A 1 14.97 16.98 7.53
N THR A 2 13.90 17.25 6.80
CA THR A 2 12.54 17.23 7.37
C THR A 2 12.07 15.78 7.39
N GLN A 3 11.73 15.27 8.57
CA GLN A 3 11.00 14.01 8.71
C GLN A 3 9.52 14.39 8.76
N TYR A 4 8.70 13.80 7.90
CA TYR A 4 7.26 14.06 7.95
C TYR A 4 6.64 13.32 9.13
N THR A 5 5.78 13.99 9.88
CA THR A 5 4.71 13.30 10.60
C THR A 5 3.61 12.88 9.60
N THR A 6 2.79 11.88 9.94
CA THR A 6 1.65 11.49 9.08
C THR A 6 0.72 12.67 8.81
N VAL A 7 0.48 13.53 9.80
CA VAL A 7 -0.42 14.69 9.66
C VAL A 7 0.16 15.74 8.71
N GLU A 8 1.47 16.00 8.75
CA GLU A 8 2.13 16.90 7.80
C GLU A 8 2.09 16.32 6.38
N LEU A 9 2.38 15.02 6.24
CA LEU A 9 2.34 14.34 4.95
C LEU A 9 0.92 14.33 4.35
N HIS A 10 -0.11 14.16 5.19
CA HIS A 10 -1.50 14.27 4.78
C HIS A 10 -1.79 15.62 4.14
N GLY A 11 -1.38 16.72 4.77
CA GLY A 11 -1.59 18.07 4.23
C GLY A 11 -0.92 18.26 2.86
N LEU A 12 0.29 17.71 2.69
CA LEU A 12 1.03 17.75 1.43
C LEU A 12 0.37 16.92 0.32
N LEU A 13 -0.07 15.70 0.63
CA LEU A 13 -0.75 14.83 -0.32
C LEU A 13 -2.14 15.37 -0.70
N ALA A 14 -2.90 15.91 0.26
CA ALA A 14 -4.19 16.53 0.01
C ALA A 14 -4.08 17.77 -0.89
N GLU A 15 -3.01 18.56 -0.74
CA GLU A 15 -2.68 19.65 -1.66
C GLU A 15 -2.33 19.11 -3.05
N ARG A 16 -1.43 18.12 -3.13
CA ARG A 16 -0.95 17.54 -4.40
C ARG A 16 -2.08 16.96 -5.24
N TYR A 17 -2.98 16.20 -4.61
CA TYR A 17 -4.08 15.54 -5.29
C TYR A 17 -5.35 16.39 -5.40
N ARG A 18 -5.30 17.68 -5.04
CA ARG A 18 -6.45 18.56 -5.23
C ARG A 18 -6.85 18.59 -6.71
N GLY A 19 -8.10 18.26 -6.99
CA GLY A 19 -8.65 18.22 -8.35
C GLY A 19 -8.27 16.98 -9.16
N HIS A 20 -7.57 16.01 -8.57
CA HIS A 20 -7.32 14.69 -9.14
C HIS A 20 -8.39 13.68 -8.66
N PRO A 21 -8.61 12.56 -9.37
CA PRO A 21 -9.52 11.50 -8.95
C PRO A 21 -8.93 10.61 -7.83
N ILE A 22 -8.27 11.24 -6.86
CA ILE A 22 -7.65 10.61 -5.70
C ILE A 22 -8.19 11.30 -4.46
N HIS A 23 -9.00 10.59 -3.67
CA HIS A 23 -9.48 11.09 -2.40
C HIS A 23 -8.46 10.82 -1.31
N VAL A 24 -8.12 11.82 -0.50
CA VAL A 24 -7.14 11.72 0.58
C VAL A 24 -7.85 11.99 1.90
N GLU A 25 -7.80 11.03 2.81
CA GLU A 25 -8.41 11.11 4.13
C GLU A 25 -7.37 10.82 5.23
N LEU A 26 -7.40 11.60 6.30
CA LEU A 26 -6.62 11.31 7.51
C LEU A 26 -7.45 10.42 8.44
N ILE A 27 -6.92 9.24 8.74
CA ILE A 27 -7.40 8.38 9.83
C ILE A 27 -6.65 8.83 11.08
N ASP A 28 -7.35 9.58 11.94
CA ASP A 28 -6.80 10.09 13.19
C ASP A 28 -6.85 9.04 14.31
N GLY A 29 -5.94 9.13 15.28
CA GLY A 29 -5.81 8.15 16.35
C GLY A 29 -4.45 8.19 17.05
N LEU A 30 -4.16 7.15 17.85
CA LEU A 30 -2.86 7.01 18.51
C LEU A 30 -1.74 6.78 17.49
N GLU A 31 -2.05 6.06 16.41
CA GLU A 31 -1.17 5.82 15.26
C GLU A 31 -1.88 6.34 14.01
N PRO A 32 -1.65 7.61 13.62
CA PRO A 32 -2.34 8.21 12.48
C PRO A 32 -1.88 7.58 11.16
N ALA A 33 -2.83 7.41 10.25
CA ALA A 33 -2.61 6.91 8.89
C ALA A 33 -3.36 7.77 7.87
N ILE A 34 -2.93 7.73 6.62
CA ILE A 34 -3.58 8.40 5.48
C ILE A 34 -4.19 7.30 4.63
N ASN A 35 -5.47 7.42 4.32
CA ASN A 35 -6.11 6.58 3.31
C ASN A 35 -6.25 7.37 2.01
N LEU A 36 -5.65 6.87 0.94
CA LEU A 36 -5.86 7.37 -0.42
C LEU A 36 -6.80 6.41 -1.15
N THR A 37 -7.87 6.93 -1.76
CA THR A 37 -8.75 6.16 -2.64
C THR A 37 -8.49 6.58 -4.08
N LEU A 38 -7.93 5.67 -4.88
CA LEU A 38 -7.58 5.89 -6.28
C LEU A 38 -8.73 5.42 -7.17
N ALA A 39 -9.61 6.33 -7.59
CA ALA A 39 -10.82 5.97 -8.35
C ALA A 39 -10.50 5.30 -9.70
N ASP A 40 -9.46 5.75 -10.38
CA ASP A 40 -9.01 5.18 -11.66
C ASP A 40 -8.47 3.74 -11.54
N HIS A 41 -8.23 3.27 -10.31
CA HIS A 41 -7.76 1.93 -10.00
C HIS A 41 -8.87 1.07 -9.35
N GLY A 42 -10.14 1.36 -9.65
CA GLY A 42 -11.27 0.61 -9.11
C GLY A 42 -11.48 0.88 -7.62
N ASP A 43 -11.36 2.14 -7.20
CA ASP A 43 -11.44 2.59 -5.81
C ASP A 43 -10.42 1.91 -4.88
N MET A 44 -9.23 1.59 -5.41
CA MET A 44 -8.14 1.00 -4.64
C MET A 44 -7.76 1.89 -3.45
N GLN A 45 -7.66 1.28 -2.27
CA GLN A 45 -7.27 1.94 -1.03
C GLN A 45 -5.77 1.77 -0.77
N ILE A 46 -5.03 2.88 -0.75
CA ILE A 46 -3.61 2.92 -0.37
C ILE A 46 -3.51 3.56 1.02
N GLN A 47 -2.90 2.86 1.97
CA GLN A 47 -2.56 3.41 3.27
C GLN A 47 -1.13 3.94 3.29
N VAL A 48 -0.95 5.14 3.84
CA VAL A 48 0.36 5.76 4.06
C VAL A 48 0.50 6.17 5.52
N ALA A 49 1.58 5.79 6.16
CA ALA A 49 1.90 6.19 7.53
C ALA A 49 3.38 6.56 7.63
N ALA A 50 3.68 7.69 8.27
CA ALA A 50 5.04 8.06 8.60
C ALA A 50 5.33 7.69 10.06
N SER A 51 6.33 6.84 10.28
CA SER A 51 6.71 6.37 11.62
C SER A 51 8.22 6.41 11.79
N GLY A 52 8.69 7.23 12.74
CA GLY A 52 10.11 7.36 13.06
C GLY A 52 10.96 7.75 11.84
N SER A 53 11.74 6.79 11.33
CA SER A 53 12.67 6.98 10.21
C SER A 53 12.16 6.50 8.87
N GLN A 54 10.89 6.08 8.77
CA GLN A 54 10.33 5.52 7.54
C GLN A 54 8.93 6.05 7.21
N VAL A 55 8.59 5.99 5.92
CA VAL A 55 7.22 6.13 5.41
C VAL A 55 6.82 4.77 4.88
N PHE A 56 5.76 4.20 5.45
CA PHE A 56 5.18 2.94 5.03
C PHE A 56 4.01 3.21 4.09
N VAL A 57 3.99 2.56 2.93
CA VAL A 57 2.92 2.62 1.94
C VAL A 57 2.41 1.20 1.74
N SER A 58 1.10 0.98 1.78
CA SER A 58 0.55 -0.36 1.58
C SER A 58 -0.86 -0.36 0.99
N THR A 59 -1.26 -1.48 0.43
CA THR A 59 -2.63 -1.75 -0.02
C THR A 59 -2.99 -3.20 0.23
N LEU A 60 -4.29 -3.46 0.33
CA LEU A 60 -4.84 -4.81 0.38
C LEU A 60 -4.70 -5.48 -0.99
N LEU A 61 -4.08 -6.66 -1.01
CA LEU A 61 -4.11 -7.54 -2.17
C LEU A 61 -5.32 -8.46 -2.13
N ALA A 62 -5.50 -9.18 -1.01
CA ALA A 62 -6.58 -10.14 -0.82
C ALA A 62 -6.79 -10.46 0.65
N HIS A 63 -8.03 -10.73 1.05
CA HIS A 63 -8.30 -11.41 2.31
C HIS A 63 -7.90 -12.88 2.20
N ALA A 64 -7.24 -13.41 3.22
CA ALA A 64 -6.75 -14.80 3.18
C ALA A 64 -7.89 -15.83 3.14
N GLU A 65 -9.10 -15.45 3.54
CA GLU A 65 -10.29 -16.30 3.42
C GLU A 65 -10.70 -16.59 1.97
N HIS A 66 -10.31 -15.73 1.02
CA HIS A 66 -10.58 -15.90 -0.41
C HIS A 66 -9.46 -16.66 -1.14
N VAL A 67 -8.48 -17.18 -0.41
CA VAL A 67 -7.36 -17.95 -0.97
C VAL A 67 -7.58 -19.44 -0.73
N ASN A 68 -7.79 -20.21 -1.81
CA ASN A 68 -8.14 -21.63 -1.71
C ASN A 68 -6.99 -22.50 -1.16
N ASP A 69 -5.78 -22.31 -1.68
CA ASP A 69 -4.57 -23.00 -1.24
C ASP A 69 -3.54 -21.98 -0.76
N ARG A 70 -3.57 -21.70 0.55
CA ARG A 70 -2.65 -20.74 1.18
C ARG A 70 -1.19 -21.14 1.04
N ALA A 71 -0.87 -22.43 1.01
CA ALA A 71 0.51 -22.87 0.90
C ALA A 71 1.06 -22.58 -0.50
N ALA A 72 0.29 -22.91 -1.54
CA ALA A 72 0.66 -22.63 -2.92
C ALA A 72 0.67 -21.12 -3.21
N PHE A 73 -0.27 -20.36 -2.66
CA PHE A 73 -0.28 -18.90 -2.76
C PHE A 73 0.96 -18.28 -2.13
N ASN A 74 1.33 -18.71 -0.91
CA ASN A 74 2.52 -18.19 -0.23
C ASN A 74 3.81 -18.49 -1.03
N ASP A 75 3.95 -19.68 -1.62
CA ASP A 75 5.09 -20.00 -2.51
C ASP A 75 5.09 -19.07 -3.75
N ALA A 76 3.92 -18.84 -4.35
CA ALA A 76 3.79 -17.92 -5.48
C ALA A 76 4.18 -16.48 -5.11
N CYS A 77 3.71 -15.96 -3.97
CA CYS A 77 4.09 -14.64 -3.47
C CYS A 77 5.60 -14.52 -3.24
N LEU A 78 6.22 -15.53 -2.61
CA LEU A 78 7.66 -15.55 -2.35
C LEU A 78 8.48 -15.55 -3.65
N ARG A 79 7.99 -16.21 -4.70
CA ARG A 79 8.64 -16.20 -6.03
C ARG A 79 8.38 -14.92 -6.82
N LEU A 80 7.23 -14.28 -6.60
CA LEU A 80 6.86 -13.04 -7.28
C LEU A 80 7.64 -11.83 -6.72
N ASN A 81 7.89 -11.78 -5.41
CA ASN A 81 8.62 -10.67 -4.77
C ASN A 81 9.92 -10.23 -5.47
N PRO A 82 10.89 -11.12 -5.81
CA PRO A 82 12.11 -10.70 -6.49
C PRO A 82 11.91 -10.27 -7.95
N LEU A 83 10.73 -10.54 -8.54
CA LEU A 83 10.40 -10.21 -9.93
C LEU A 83 9.55 -8.94 -10.04
N ASN A 84 8.84 -8.56 -8.98
CA ASN A 84 8.02 -7.36 -8.93
C ASN A 84 8.88 -6.18 -8.45
N PRO A 85 9.27 -5.24 -9.34
CA PRO A 85 10.13 -4.15 -8.94
C PRO A 85 9.38 -3.21 -7.99
N LEU A 86 10.00 -2.86 -6.85
CA LEU A 86 9.54 -1.78 -5.95
C LEU A 86 8.28 -2.09 -5.11
N SER A 87 7.89 -3.35 -4.94
CA SER A 87 6.84 -3.70 -3.97
C SER A 87 7.06 -5.07 -3.34
N ASN A 88 6.84 -5.16 -2.02
CA ASN A 88 6.90 -6.41 -1.28
C ASN A 88 5.49 -6.96 -1.04
N LEU A 89 5.36 -8.28 -1.03
CA LEU A 89 4.18 -9.01 -0.60
C LEU A 89 4.34 -9.45 0.84
N GLY A 90 3.34 -9.14 1.66
CA GLY A 90 3.28 -9.48 3.07
C GLY A 90 1.97 -10.16 3.45
N LEU A 91 2.00 -10.78 4.63
CA LEU A 91 0.82 -11.32 5.31
C LEU A 91 0.74 -10.67 6.68
N VAL A 92 -0.34 -9.93 6.92
CA VAL A 92 -0.59 -9.22 8.18
C VAL A 92 -1.91 -9.70 8.78
N GLN A 93 -2.11 -9.46 10.07
CA GLN A 93 -3.37 -9.73 10.75
C GLN A 93 -4.00 -8.41 11.20
N VAL A 94 -5.23 -8.17 10.77
CA VAL A 94 -6.02 -6.98 11.12
C VAL A 94 -7.36 -7.46 11.68
N ASP A 95 -7.69 -7.05 12.90
CA ASP A 95 -8.92 -7.47 13.61
C ASP A 95 -9.11 -9.00 13.69
N GLY A 96 -8.02 -9.75 13.75
CA GLY A 96 -8.03 -11.22 13.79
C GLY A 96 -8.16 -11.89 12.42
N GLU A 97 -8.23 -11.12 11.34
CA GLU A 97 -8.29 -11.62 9.97
C GLU A 97 -6.94 -11.48 9.28
N ASP A 98 -6.50 -12.56 8.64
CA ASP A 98 -5.29 -12.58 7.83
C ASP A 98 -5.56 -11.87 6.49
N ARG A 99 -4.68 -10.92 6.14
CA ARG A 99 -4.75 -10.13 4.91
C ARG A 99 -3.40 -10.14 4.20
N TYR A 100 -3.43 -10.46 2.92
CA TYR A 100 -2.28 -10.30 2.05
C TYR A 100 -2.21 -8.85 1.61
N VAL A 101 -1.04 -8.25 1.74
CA VAL A 101 -0.81 -6.84 1.41
C VAL A 101 0.35 -6.70 0.44
N VAL A 102 0.27 -5.68 -0.39
CA VAL A 102 1.40 -5.16 -1.15
C VAL A 102 1.89 -3.92 -0.43
N PHE A 103 3.17 -3.84 -0.11
CA PHE A 103 3.71 -2.74 0.68
C PHE A 103 5.12 -2.33 0.24
N GLY A 104 5.45 -1.07 0.52
CA GLY A 104 6.71 -0.43 0.27
C GLY A 104 7.13 0.43 1.46
N GLU A 105 8.44 0.57 1.63
CA GLU A 105 9.03 1.38 2.70
C GLU A 105 10.00 2.38 2.09
N LEU A 106 9.75 3.66 2.36
CA LEU A 106 10.67 4.73 2.04
C LEU A 106 11.39 5.24 3.29
N SER A 107 12.55 5.85 3.10
CA SER A 107 13.17 6.66 4.16
C SER A 107 12.26 7.85 4.53
N ALA A 108 12.22 8.24 5.80
CA ALA A 108 11.56 9.48 6.23
C ALA A 108 12.20 10.75 5.64
N SER A 109 13.36 10.63 5.00
CA SER A 109 14.00 11.71 4.25
C SER A 109 13.59 11.79 2.78
N SER A 110 12.73 10.88 2.31
CA SER A 110 12.26 10.88 0.92
C SER A 110 11.50 12.16 0.60
N THR A 111 11.61 12.63 -0.63
CA THR A 111 10.85 13.81 -1.09
C THR A 111 9.38 13.46 -1.28
N LEU A 112 8.51 14.47 -1.31
CA LEU A 112 7.10 14.25 -1.64
C LEU A 112 6.94 13.59 -3.01
N ASP A 113 7.78 13.94 -3.99
CA ASP A 113 7.74 13.32 -5.33
C ASP A 113 8.13 11.84 -5.29
N GLN A 114 9.10 11.44 -4.46
CA GLN A 114 9.46 10.03 -4.27
C GLN A 114 8.35 9.24 -3.58
N ILE A 115 7.65 9.86 -2.62
CA ILE A 115 6.50 9.23 -1.95
C ILE A 115 5.33 9.07 -2.93
N ASP A 116 5.07 10.08 -3.76
CA ASP A 116 4.06 10.02 -4.82
C ASP A 116 4.38 8.93 -5.85
N GLU A 117 5.64 8.86 -6.31
CA GLU A 117 6.11 7.81 -7.21
C GLU A 117 5.90 6.41 -6.62
N GLU A 118 6.19 6.23 -5.34
CA GLU A 118 5.94 4.95 -4.64
C GLU A 118 4.45 4.62 -4.61
N ILE A 119 3.57 5.57 -4.25
CA ILE A 119 2.12 5.35 -4.20
C ILE A 119 1.59 4.87 -5.56
N GLN A 120 1.99 5.54 -6.65
CA GLN A 120 1.55 5.18 -8.00
C GLN A 120 2.13 3.83 -8.44
N THR A 121 3.42 3.59 -8.16
CA THR A 121 4.09 2.33 -8.51
C THR A 121 3.48 1.16 -7.76
N LEU A 122 3.23 1.31 -6.46
CA LEU A 122 2.62 0.29 -5.62
C LEU A 122 1.20 -0.05 -6.07
N ALA A 123 0.41 0.95 -6.49
CA ALA A 123 -0.92 0.71 -7.06
C ALA A 123 -0.84 -0.13 -8.36
N ALA A 124 0.03 0.24 -9.30
CA ALA A 124 0.24 -0.51 -10.54
C ALA A 124 0.72 -1.95 -10.28
N ASN A 125 1.73 -2.10 -9.42
CA ASN A 125 2.30 -3.40 -9.04
C ASN A 125 1.28 -4.30 -8.36
N THR A 126 0.35 -3.73 -7.60
CA THR A 126 -0.73 -4.48 -6.96
C THR A 126 -1.68 -5.09 -7.98
N LEU A 127 -2.04 -4.35 -9.04
CA LEU A 127 -2.87 -4.87 -10.11
C LEU A 127 -2.17 -6.01 -10.87
N GLU A 128 -0.88 -5.86 -11.16
CA GLU A 128 -0.09 -6.91 -11.82
C GLU A 128 0.05 -8.16 -10.93
N ALA A 129 0.29 -7.98 -9.63
CA ALA A 129 0.36 -9.06 -8.68
C ALA A 129 -0.99 -9.79 -8.55
N ALA A 130 -2.09 -9.05 -8.49
CA ALA A 130 -3.44 -9.60 -8.43
C ALA A 130 -3.75 -10.47 -9.66
N GLU A 131 -3.40 -10.02 -10.87
CA GLU A 131 -3.60 -10.81 -12.08
C GLU A 131 -2.69 -12.05 -12.13
N SER A 132 -1.43 -11.93 -11.69
CA SER A 132 -0.50 -13.06 -11.62
C SER A 132 -0.93 -14.14 -10.61
N LEU A 133 -1.54 -13.71 -9.51
CA LEU A 133 -1.97 -14.57 -8.40
C LEU A 133 -3.44 -14.99 -8.50
N LYS A 134 -4.17 -14.50 -9.51
CA LYS A 134 -5.56 -14.85 -9.81
C LYS A 134 -5.90 -16.34 -9.78
N PRO A 135 -5.03 -17.26 -10.26
CA PRO A 135 -5.32 -18.69 -10.23
C PRO A 135 -5.53 -19.29 -8.82
N PHE A 136 -5.15 -18.58 -7.77
CA PHE A 136 -5.26 -19.05 -6.39
C PHE A 136 -6.49 -18.51 -5.65
N PHE A 137 -7.17 -17.49 -6.21
CA PHE A 137 -8.37 -16.92 -5.63
C PHE A 137 -9.61 -17.74 -5.96
N SER A 138 -10.61 -17.71 -5.07
CA SER A 138 -11.93 -18.34 -5.23
C SER A 138 -12.91 -17.51 -6.03
#